data_AF-A0A7X7QBW0-F1
#
_entry.id   AF-A0A7X7QBW0-F1
#
_cell.length_a   1.000
_cell.length_b   1.000
_cell.length_c   1.000
_cell.angle_alpha   90.00
_cell.angle_beta   90.00
_cell.angle_gamma   90.00
#
_symmetry.space_group_name_H-M   'P 1'
#
loop_
_entity.id
_entity.type
_entity.pdbx_description
1 polymer ?
#
loop_
_entity_poly.entity_id
_entity_poly.type
_entity_poly.pdbx_seq_one_letter_code
_entity_poly.pdbx_strand_id
1 'polypeptide(L)'
;MGKGYTALMIALVVLTILSLAANAALIFSLLEARQVALTTIADARGMLADITGETFTYTFKINEEIPFQSTFPVEEEFTVPFNSVIPINTTVAVPIDLGFTTYNLRVPINMSFPIDMEFTVPISMAMDVDVTVPIEMEVPVEIPMAEIPLVRYVYEFDAKL
;
A
#
# COMPACT_ATOMS: atom_id res chain seq x y z
N MET A 1 39.70 10.84 -95.55
CA MET A 1 39.00 10.78 -94.25
C MET A 1 37.55 10.39 -94.52
N GLY A 2 37.10 9.15 -94.34
CA GLY A 2 35.75 8.86 -94.89
C GLY A 2 34.97 7.61 -94.49
N LYS A 3 35.50 6.63 -93.74
CA LYS A 3 34.68 5.46 -93.34
C LYS A 3 34.84 5.04 -91.88
N GLY A 4 36.03 5.19 -91.29
CA GLY A 4 36.23 4.88 -89.87
C GLY A 4 35.55 5.88 -88.92
N TYR A 5 35.55 7.17 -89.26
CA TYR A 5 34.98 8.22 -88.42
C TYR A 5 33.45 8.17 -88.36
N THR A 6 32.79 7.83 -89.47
CA THR A 6 31.33 7.67 -89.51
C THR A 6 30.89 6.45 -88.72
N ALA A 7 31.61 5.33 -88.79
CA ALA A 7 31.35 4.16 -87.95
C ALA A 7 31.55 4.46 -86.45
N LEU A 8 32.58 5.23 -86.10
CA LEU A 8 32.83 5.65 -84.72
C LEU A 8 31.76 6.61 -84.19
N MET A 9 31.30 7.57 -85.02
CA MET A 9 30.19 8.46 -84.68
C MET A 9 28.88 7.69 -84.47
N ILE A 10 28.57 6.70 -85.32
CA ILE A 10 27.40 5.84 -85.15
C ILE A 10 27.50 5.05 -83.84
N ALA A 11 28.67 4.47 -83.53
CA ALA A 11 28.88 3.74 -82.28
C ALA A 11 28.69 4.64 -81.04
N LEU A 12 29.19 5.88 -81.09
CA LEU A 12 29.00 6.86 -80.01
C LEU A 12 27.54 7.26 -79.86
N VAL A 13 26.82 7.51 -80.96
CA VAL A 13 25.38 7.83 -80.90
C VAL A 13 24.58 6.68 -80.29
N VAL A 14 24.84 5.43 -80.70
CA VAL A 14 24.19 4.26 -80.11
C VAL A 14 24.49 4.15 -78.62
N LEU A 15 25.75 4.36 -78.21
CA LEU A 15 26.15 4.33 -76.80
C LEU A 15 25.48 5.44 -75.98
N THR A 16 25.34 6.65 -76.53
CA THR A 16 24.66 7.77 -75.86
C THR A 16 23.17 7.52 -75.68
N ILE A 17 22.49 6.96 -76.69
CA ILE A 17 21.07 6.61 -76.59
C ILE A 17 20.86 5.50 -75.55
N LEU A 18 21.75 4.50 -75.53
CA LEU A 18 21.69 3.41 -74.57
C LEU A 18 21.95 3.91 -73.13
N SER A 19 22.91 4.82 -72.95
CA SER A 19 23.16 5.49 -71.67
C SER A 19 21.99 6.35 -71.23
N LEU A 20 21.36 7.11 -72.14
CA LEU A 20 20.19 7.93 -71.83
C LEU A 20 19.00 7.06 -71.42
N ALA A 21 18.75 5.96 -72.13
CA ALA A 21 17.69 5.01 -71.80
C ALA A 21 17.92 4.36 -70.42
N ALA A 22 19.17 3.98 -70.12
CA ALA A 22 19.53 3.46 -68.80
C ALA A 22 19.30 4.50 -67.70
N ASN A 23 19.72 5.75 -67.91
CA ASN A 23 19.47 6.84 -66.96
C ASN A 23 17.97 7.13 -66.78
N ALA A 24 17.18 7.12 -67.86
CA ALA A 24 15.74 7.27 -67.77
C ALA A 24 15.11 6.13 -66.95
N ALA A 25 15.50 4.88 -67.21
CA ALA A 25 15.04 3.73 -66.45
C ALA A 25 15.42 3.83 -64.96
N LEU A 26 16.62 4.31 -64.63
CA LEU A 26 17.06 4.58 -63.26
C LEU A 26 16.21 5.67 -62.59
N ILE A 27 15.85 6.73 -63.33
CA ILE A 27 14.99 7.79 -62.78
C ILE A 27 13.59 7.22 -62.49
N PHE A 28 13.02 6.43 -63.40
CA PHE A 28 11.70 5.83 -63.18
C PHE A 28 11.70 4.87 -61.99
N SER A 29 12.72 4.03 -61.84
CA SER A 29 12.82 3.12 -60.70
C SER A 29 13.02 3.87 -59.37
N LEU A 30 13.78 4.96 -59.36
CA LEU A 30 13.95 5.80 -58.17
C LEU A 30 12.67 6.55 -57.79
N LEU A 31 11.88 7.01 -58.78
CA LEU A 31 10.60 7.65 -58.53
C LEU A 31 9.58 6.68 -57.92
N GLU A 32 9.52 5.45 -58.45
CA GLU A 32 8.67 4.39 -57.90
C GLU A 32 9.11 4.00 -56.48
N ALA A 33 10.41 3.79 -56.26
CA ALA A 33 10.96 3.48 -54.94
C ALA A 33 10.67 4.58 -53.93
N ARG A 34 10.76 5.86 -54.34
CA ARG A 34 10.42 7.00 -53.49
C ARG A 34 8.94 7.00 -53.11
N GLN A 35 8.05 6.71 -54.06
CA GLN A 35 6.61 6.69 -53.80
C GLN A 35 6.24 5.59 -52.82
N VAL A 36 6.80 4.38 -53.00
CA VAL A 36 6.64 3.26 -52.05
C VAL A 36 7.16 3.64 -50.67
N ALA A 37 8.34 4.27 -50.58
CA ALA A 37 8.88 4.71 -49.30
C ALA A 37 7.95 5.72 -48.59
N LEU A 38 7.39 6.68 -49.33
CA LEU A 38 6.46 7.67 -48.77
C LEU A 38 5.15 7.03 -48.29
N THR A 39 4.61 6.05 -49.02
CA THR A 39 3.41 5.33 -48.59
C THR A 39 3.67 4.48 -47.36
N THR A 40 4.80 3.77 -47.30
CA THR A 40 5.17 2.96 -46.13
C THR A 40 5.36 3.82 -44.87
N ILE A 41 5.94 5.02 -44.99
CA ILE A 41 6.04 5.96 -43.87
C ILE A 41 4.65 6.47 -43.45
N ALA A 42 3.77 6.77 -44.40
CA ALA A 42 2.40 7.20 -44.09
C ALA A 42 1.61 6.10 -43.35
N ASP A 43 1.73 4.85 -43.80
CA ASP A 43 1.08 3.70 -43.17
C ASP A 43 1.63 3.47 -41.75
N ALA A 44 2.94 3.54 -41.57
CA ALA A 44 3.57 3.41 -40.25
C ALA A 44 3.10 4.50 -39.27
N ARG A 45 2.96 5.75 -39.73
CA ARG A 45 2.39 6.84 -38.91
C ARG A 45 0.93 6.61 -38.57
N GLY A 46 0.13 6.08 -39.51
CA GLY A 46 -1.26 5.70 -39.26
C GLY A 46 -1.38 4.65 -38.16
N MET A 47 -0.55 3.60 -38.21
CA MET A 47 -0.48 2.56 -37.17
C MET A 47 -0.06 3.12 -35.81
N LEU A 48 0.91 4.04 -35.79
CA LEU A 48 1.36 4.68 -34.54
C LEU A 48 0.29 5.60 -33.94
N ALA A 49 -0.46 6.33 -34.77
CA ALA A 49 -1.56 7.18 -34.33
C ALA A 49 -2.70 6.35 -33.71
N ASP A 50 -2.99 5.18 -34.28
CA ASP A 50 -3.97 4.23 -33.77
C ASP A 50 -3.57 3.72 -32.36
N ILE A 51 -2.33 3.26 -32.21
CA ILE A 51 -1.76 2.81 -30.92
C ILE A 51 -1.73 3.95 -29.89
N THR A 52 -1.47 5.19 -30.32
CA THR A 52 -1.43 6.35 -29.42
C THR A 52 -2.83 6.76 -28.94
N GLY A 53 -3.87 6.44 -29.70
CA GLY A 53 -5.27 6.69 -29.36
C GLY A 53 -5.86 5.71 -28.35
N GLU A 54 -5.16 4.60 -28.08
CA GLU A 54 -5.58 3.61 -27.09
C GLU A 54 -5.14 3.99 -25.66
N THR A 55 -5.82 3.41 -24.67
CA THR A 55 -5.50 3.53 -23.25
C THR A 55 -4.86 2.24 -22.77
N PHE A 56 -3.72 2.33 -22.09
CA PHE A 56 -3.09 1.19 -21.43
C PHE A 56 -3.66 1.04 -20.03
N THR A 57 -4.35 -0.09 -19.77
CA THR A 57 -4.88 -0.40 -18.44
C THR A 57 -3.89 -1.26 -17.66
N TYR A 58 -3.43 -0.78 -16.51
CA TYR A 58 -2.61 -1.56 -15.58
C TYR A 58 -3.26 -1.61 -14.20
N THR A 59 -3.41 -2.82 -13.67
CA THR A 59 -3.99 -3.05 -12.34
C THR A 59 -2.88 -3.14 -11.30
N PHE A 60 -2.75 -2.12 -10.46
CA PHE A 60 -1.85 -2.15 -9.31
C PHE A 60 -2.49 -2.98 -8.20
N LYS A 61 -1.75 -3.97 -7.68
CA LYS A 61 -2.14 -4.74 -6.50
C LYS A 61 -1.44 -4.17 -5.29
N ILE A 62 -2.21 -3.66 -4.34
CA ILE A 62 -1.71 -3.17 -3.05
C ILE A 62 -2.04 -4.26 -2.02
N ASN A 63 -1.01 -4.76 -1.35
CA ASN A 63 -1.12 -5.69 -0.24
C ASN A 63 -0.29 -5.13 0.92
N GLU A 64 -0.95 -4.47 1.86
CA GLU A 64 -0.31 -3.85 3.01
C GLU A 64 -0.96 -4.32 4.31
N GLU A 65 -0.12 -4.58 5.30
CA GLU A 65 -0.55 -4.92 6.65
C GLU A 65 -0.35 -3.69 7.55
N ILE A 66 -1.45 -3.13 8.05
CA ILE A 66 -1.39 -1.98 8.97
C ILE A 66 -1.51 -2.50 10.41
N PRO A 67 -0.44 -2.40 11.24
CA PRO A 67 -0.50 -2.77 12.64
C PRO A 67 -1.15 -1.65 13.47
N PHE A 68 -2.12 -2.02 14.30
CA PHE A 68 -2.73 -1.14 15.29
C PHE A 68 -2.36 -1.65 16.68
N GLN A 69 -1.56 -0.85 17.40
CA GLN A 69 -1.15 -1.11 18.77
C GLN A 69 -1.81 -0.08 19.69
N SER A 70 -2.59 -0.56 20.67
CA SER A 70 -3.23 0.30 21.67
C SER A 70 -3.21 -0.37 23.03
N THR A 71 -2.91 0.39 24.07
CA THR A 71 -2.95 -0.07 25.46
C THR A 71 -4.14 0.56 26.16
N PHE A 72 -5.03 -0.27 26.71
CA PHE A 72 -6.20 0.18 27.46
C PHE A 72 -5.96 -0.01 28.96
N PRO A 73 -6.03 1.07 29.78
CA PRO A 73 -6.02 0.92 31.23
C PRO A 73 -7.38 0.40 31.70
N VAL A 74 -7.36 -0.63 32.54
CA VAL A 74 -8.54 -1.14 33.24
C VAL A 74 -8.32 -0.94 34.73
N GLU A 75 -9.24 -0.20 35.35
CA GLU A 75 -9.27 0.10 36.78
C GLU A 75 -10.47 -0.61 37.39
N GLU A 76 -10.23 -1.53 38.33
CA GLU A 76 -11.26 -2.25 39.07
C GLU A 76 -11.06 -2.10 40.58
N GLU A 77 -12.16 -2.00 41.34
CA GLU A 77 -12.13 -1.98 42.80
C GLU A 77 -12.69 -3.30 43.34
N PHE A 78 -11.92 -3.99 44.17
CA PHE A 78 -12.36 -5.22 44.82
C PHE A 78 -12.54 -4.98 46.32
N THR A 79 -13.77 -5.15 46.81
CA THR A 79 -14.10 -4.99 48.24
C THR A 79 -14.13 -6.35 48.94
N VAL A 80 -13.26 -6.53 49.93
CA VAL A 80 -13.21 -7.72 50.78
C VAL A 80 -13.89 -7.42 52.12
N PRO A 81 -15.01 -8.10 52.45
CA PRO A 81 -15.62 -7.99 53.77
C PRO A 81 -14.85 -8.85 54.79
N PHE A 82 -14.59 -8.29 55.96
CA PHE A 82 -14.00 -8.96 57.11
C PHE A 82 -14.98 -8.88 58.29
N ASN A 83 -15.56 -10.03 58.64
CA ASN A 83 -16.47 -10.16 59.78
C ASN A 83 -15.81 -11.06 60.84
N SER A 84 -15.58 -10.52 62.04
CA SER A 84 -15.00 -11.27 63.15
C SER A 84 -15.66 -10.90 64.47
N VAL A 85 -15.82 -11.86 65.37
CA VAL A 85 -16.41 -11.62 66.70
C VAL A 85 -15.35 -11.88 67.75
N ILE A 86 -15.02 -10.85 68.54
CA ILE A 86 -14.06 -10.98 69.65
C ILE A 86 -14.85 -11.24 70.94
N PRO A 87 -14.69 -12.41 71.58
CA PRO A 87 -15.29 -12.68 72.88
C PRO A 87 -14.41 -12.09 74.00
N ILE A 88 -15.02 -11.31 74.88
CA ILE A 88 -14.42 -10.81 76.12
C ILE A 88 -15.06 -11.56 77.27
N ASN A 89 -14.28 -12.36 77.99
CA ASN A 89 -14.70 -13.07 79.19
C ASN A 89 -13.87 -12.57 80.36
N THR A 90 -14.50 -11.91 81.33
CA THR A 90 -13.83 -11.40 82.53
C THR A 90 -14.66 -11.70 83.77
N THR A 91 -14.02 -11.83 84.93
CA THR A 91 -14.71 -12.03 86.20
C THR A 91 -14.41 -10.86 87.12
N VAL A 92 -15.45 -10.14 87.52
CA VAL A 92 -15.32 -9.05 88.50
C VAL A 92 -15.73 -9.54 89.88
N ALA A 93 -15.01 -9.14 90.91
CA ALA A 93 -15.35 -9.43 92.30
C ALA A 93 -16.05 -8.21 92.91
N VAL A 94 -17.33 -8.37 93.26
CA VAL A 94 -18.12 -7.33 93.91
C VAL A 94 -18.19 -7.65 95.41
N PRO A 95 -17.59 -6.83 96.28
CA PRO A 95 -17.70 -7.03 97.73
C PRO A 95 -19.11 -6.66 98.19
N ILE A 96 -19.76 -7.58 98.90
CA ILE A 96 -21.04 -7.35 99.56
C ILE A 96 -20.78 -7.33 101.06
N ASP A 97 -21.08 -6.20 101.70
CA ASP A 97 -20.97 -6.03 103.14
C ASP A 97 -22.30 -6.41 103.81
N LEU A 98 -22.26 -7.41 104.69
CA LEU A 98 -23.42 -7.87 105.44
C LEU A 98 -23.46 -7.33 106.87
N GLY A 99 -22.60 -6.35 107.21
CA GLY A 99 -22.55 -5.69 108.52
C GLY A 99 -21.83 -6.47 109.62
N PHE A 100 -21.60 -7.77 109.43
CA PHE A 100 -20.81 -8.64 110.32
C PHE A 100 -19.73 -9.46 109.58
N THR A 101 -19.75 -9.48 108.24
CA THR A 101 -18.72 -10.08 107.38
C THR A 101 -18.83 -9.53 105.96
N THR A 102 -17.73 -9.54 105.20
CA THR A 102 -17.70 -9.13 103.79
C THR A 102 -17.51 -10.36 102.90
N TYR A 103 -18.38 -10.53 101.91
CA TYR A 103 -18.30 -11.61 100.94
C TYR A 103 -17.99 -11.06 99.54
N ASN A 104 -17.00 -11.64 98.85
CA ASN A 104 -16.68 -11.26 97.48
C ASN A 104 -17.47 -12.12 96.49
N LEU A 105 -18.53 -11.55 95.93
CA LEU A 105 -19.31 -12.21 94.88
C LEU A 105 -18.57 -12.08 93.55
N ARG A 106 -18.18 -13.21 92.96
CA ARG A 106 -17.57 -13.26 91.62
C ARG A 106 -18.67 -13.28 90.57
N VAL A 107 -18.77 -12.22 89.78
CA VAL A 107 -19.72 -12.10 88.68
C VAL A 107 -18.96 -12.24 87.35
N PRO A 108 -19.25 -13.27 86.54
CA PRO A 108 -18.70 -13.37 85.20
C PRO A 108 -19.40 -12.38 84.26
N ILE A 109 -18.63 -11.67 83.46
CA ILE A 109 -19.09 -10.78 82.39
C ILE A 109 -18.60 -11.40 81.08
N ASN A 110 -19.55 -11.78 80.23
CA ASN A 110 -19.28 -12.28 78.89
C ASN A 110 -19.87 -11.28 77.89
N MET A 111 -19.03 -10.73 77.02
CA MET A 111 -19.43 -9.82 75.96
C MET A 111 -18.86 -10.30 74.65
N SER A 112 -19.63 -10.20 73.57
CA SER A 112 -19.15 -10.44 72.21
C SER A 112 -19.17 -9.13 71.46
N PHE A 113 -18.01 -8.71 70.96
CA PHE A 113 -17.90 -7.52 70.13
C PHE A 113 -17.77 -7.93 68.65
N PRO A 114 -18.79 -7.69 67.81
CA PRO A 114 -18.67 -7.90 66.38
C PRO A 114 -17.82 -6.78 65.76
N ILE A 115 -16.93 -7.16 64.86
CA ILE A 115 -16.11 -6.28 64.04
C ILE A 115 -16.48 -6.57 62.59
N ASP A 116 -17.04 -5.56 61.93
CA ASP A 116 -17.37 -5.58 60.52
C ASP A 116 -16.53 -4.51 59.84
N MET A 117 -15.61 -4.93 58.97
CA MET A 117 -14.74 -4.04 58.21
C MET A 117 -14.82 -4.40 56.72
N GLU A 118 -14.76 -3.40 55.87
CA GLU A 118 -14.68 -3.56 54.42
C GLU A 118 -13.36 -2.96 53.93
N PHE A 119 -12.58 -3.75 53.20
CA PHE A 119 -11.33 -3.28 52.61
C PHE A 119 -11.47 -3.22 51.10
N THR A 120 -11.34 -2.04 50.51
CA THR A 120 -11.32 -1.87 49.06
C THR A 120 -9.88 -1.85 48.57
N VAL A 121 -9.54 -2.75 47.65
CA VAL A 121 -8.24 -2.81 47.00
C VAL A 121 -8.39 -2.37 45.55
N PRO A 122 -7.72 -1.29 45.11
CA PRO A 122 -7.72 -0.88 43.70
C PRO A 122 -6.76 -1.78 42.92
N ILE A 123 -7.24 -2.30 41.78
CA ILE A 123 -6.46 -3.07 40.82
C ILE A 123 -6.38 -2.24 39.54
N SER A 124 -5.14 -1.97 39.11
CA SER A 124 -4.87 -1.30 37.83
C SER A 124 -4.12 -2.28 36.94
N MET A 125 -4.69 -2.59 35.77
CA MET A 125 -4.04 -3.44 34.77
C MET A 125 -4.03 -2.74 33.40
N ALA A 126 -2.95 -2.93 32.66
CA ALA A 126 -2.84 -2.46 31.28
C ALA A 126 -3.05 -3.65 30.35
N MET A 127 -4.03 -3.53 29.45
CA MET A 127 -4.30 -4.54 28.43
C MET A 127 -3.79 -4.04 27.08
N ASP A 128 -2.84 -4.76 26.50
CA ASP A 128 -2.31 -4.48 25.18
C ASP A 128 -3.16 -5.16 24.10
N VAL A 129 -3.55 -4.39 23.10
CA VAL A 129 -4.28 -4.86 21.92
C VAL A 129 -3.38 -4.65 20.71
N ASP A 130 -3.03 -5.75 20.06
CA ASP A 130 -2.27 -5.77 18.81
C ASP A 130 -3.14 -6.40 17.72
N VAL A 131 -3.54 -5.59 16.74
CA VAL A 131 -4.38 -6.00 15.62
C VAL A 131 -3.72 -5.59 14.32
N THR A 132 -3.42 -6.58 13.48
CA THR A 132 -2.98 -6.36 12.10
C THR A 132 -4.18 -6.42 11.17
N VAL A 133 -4.44 -5.33 10.44
CA VAL A 133 -5.49 -5.28 9.42
C VAL A 133 -4.84 -5.42 8.04
N PRO A 134 -5.14 -6.50 7.29
CA PRO A 134 -4.69 -6.62 5.91
C PRO A 134 -5.55 -5.74 4.99
N ILE A 135 -4.89 -4.97 4.13
CA ILE A 135 -5.52 -4.19 3.07
C ILE A 135 -5.09 -4.78 1.73
N GLU A 136 -6.05 -5.42 1.06
CA GLU A 136 -5.91 -5.91 -0.30
C GLU A 136 -6.79 -5.06 -1.23
N MET A 137 -6.18 -4.29 -2.12
CA MET A 137 -6.92 -3.56 -3.14
C MET A 137 -6.27 -3.66 -4.52
N GLU A 138 -7.12 -3.76 -5.53
CA GLU A 138 -6.73 -3.71 -6.93
C GLU A 138 -7.18 -2.36 -7.51
N VAL A 139 -6.21 -1.50 -7.83
CA VAL A 139 -6.46 -0.17 -8.39
C VAL A 139 -6.17 -0.22 -9.89
N PRO A 140 -7.20 -0.24 -10.76
CA PRO A 140 -6.99 -0.11 -12.19
C PRO A 140 -6.62 1.35 -12.51
N VAL A 141 -5.49 1.54 -13.17
CA VAL A 141 -5.06 2.83 -13.69
C VAL A 141 -5.08 2.77 -15.21
N GLU A 142 -5.83 3.68 -15.82
CA GLU A 142 -5.87 3.87 -17.26
C GLU A 142 -4.89 4.98 -17.62
N ILE A 143 -3.84 4.63 -18.35
CA ILE A 143 -2.81 5.57 -18.79
C ILE A 143 -3.00 5.80 -20.30
N PRO A 144 -3.31 7.02 -20.75
CA PRO A 144 -3.33 7.33 -22.17
C PRO A 144 -1.97 7.04 -22.81
N MET A 145 -1.93 6.31 -23.92
CA MET A 145 -0.66 5.96 -24.58
C MET A 145 0.15 7.20 -24.98
N ALA A 146 -0.51 8.32 -25.28
CA ALA A 146 0.09 9.62 -25.57
C ALA A 146 0.95 10.20 -24.43
N GLU A 147 0.68 9.83 -23.18
CA GLU A 147 1.40 10.33 -22.00
C GLU A 147 2.61 9.45 -21.65
N ILE A 148 2.76 8.30 -22.31
CA ILE A 148 3.87 7.36 -22.06
C ILE A 148 5.15 7.93 -22.69
N PRO A 149 6.27 8.05 -21.94
CA PRO A 149 7.53 8.60 -22.43
C PRO A 149 8.07 7.92 -23.70
N LEU A 150 7.77 6.62 -23.87
CA LEU A 150 8.16 5.84 -25.04
C LEU A 150 7.56 6.39 -26.35
N VAL A 151 6.30 6.81 -26.32
CA VAL A 151 5.61 7.35 -27.51
C VAL A 151 6.24 8.68 -27.94
N ARG A 152 6.68 9.50 -26.99
CA ARG A 152 7.38 10.75 -27.26
C ARG A 152 8.71 10.57 -28.01
N TYR A 153 9.48 9.52 -27.71
CA TYR A 153 10.71 9.23 -28.45
C TYR A 153 10.44 8.85 -29.91
N VAL A 154 9.32 8.17 -30.17
CA VAL A 154 8.91 7.81 -31.54
C VAL A 154 8.52 9.05 -32.34
N TYR A 155 7.76 9.98 -31.74
CA TYR A 155 7.42 11.26 -32.39
C TYR A 155 8.65 12.13 -32.67
N GLU A 156 9.64 12.15 -31.78
CA GLU A 156 10.88 12.91 -32.01
C GLU A 156 11.69 12.34 -33.19
N PHE A 157 11.64 11.02 -33.38
CA PHE A 157 12.30 10.36 -34.51
C PHE A 157 11.56 10.64 -35.83
N ASP A 158 10.23 10.63 -35.83
CA ASP A 158 9.40 10.98 -37.00
C ASP A 158 9.62 12.45 -37.42
N ALA A 159 9.74 13.38 -36.47
CA ALA A 159 9.94 14.80 -36.76
C ALA A 159 11.32 15.14 -37.40
N LYS A 160 12.26 14.18 -37.39
CA LYS A 160 13.62 14.34 -37.94
C LYS A 160 13.82 13.64 -39.30
N LEU A 161 12.83 12.88 -39.77
CA LEU A 161 12.82 12.13 -41.03
C LEU A 161 12.17 12.94 -42.16
#